data_AF-A0A7C7A5Y5-F1
#
_entry.id   AF-A0A7C7A5Y5-F1
#
_cell.length_a   1.000
_cell.length_b   1.000
_cell.length_c   1.000
_cell.angle_alpha   90.00
_cell.angle_beta   90.00
_cell.angle_gamma   90.00
#
_symmetry.space_group_name_H-M   'P 1'
#
loop_
_entity.id
_entity.type
_entity.pdbx_description
1 polymer ?
#
loop_
_entity_poly.entity_id
_entity_poly.type
_entity_poly.pdbx_seq_one_letter_code
_entity_poly.pdbx_strand_id
1 'polypeptide(L)'
;MNRDLTEILVSIFMGALGQTILKLGANKLGTFSLSLRTLMKDVVNILTIPEILIGLVLFGGSFLLWVKVLTKSDLSYAYPMVSLGYVLVALLSKVLFNEPFTLNKIAGIAMIVSGVFILNR
;
A
#
# COMPACT_ATOMS: atom_id res chain seq x y z
N MET A 1 -14.50 20.39 -2.21
CA MET A 1 -13.31 20.40 -1.33
C MET A 1 -13.20 19.17 -0.44
N ASN A 2 -14.23 18.71 0.30
CA ASN A 2 -14.06 17.58 1.24
C ASN A 2 -14.15 16.16 0.64
N ARG A 3 -14.84 15.97 -0.49
CA ARG A 3 -15.09 14.63 -1.06
C ARG A 3 -13.83 14.03 -1.69
N ASP A 4 -13.06 14.82 -2.44
CA ASP A 4 -11.88 14.33 -3.15
C ASP A 4 -10.75 13.94 -2.19
N LEU A 5 -10.54 14.74 -1.13
CA LEU A 5 -9.60 14.40 -0.05
C LEU A 5 -9.96 13.07 0.64
N THR A 6 -11.25 12.85 0.90
CA THR A 6 -11.70 11.60 1.51
C THR A 6 -11.45 10.42 0.58
N GLU A 7 -11.75 10.56 -0.72
CA GLU A 7 -11.47 9.52 -1.73
C GLU A 7 -9.96 9.22 -1.82
N ILE A 8 -9.10 10.24 -1.77
CA ILE A 8 -7.64 10.11 -1.73
C ILE A 8 -7.21 9.31 -0.49
N LEU A 9 -7.57 9.77 0.70
CA LEU A 9 -7.14 9.13 1.95
C LEU A 9 -7.64 7.69 2.08
N VAL A 10 -8.88 7.42 1.66
CA VAL A 10 -9.44 6.06 1.64
C VAL A 10 -8.66 5.17 0.67
N SER A 11 -8.35 5.65 -0.54
CA SER A 11 -7.53 4.88 -1.49
C SER A 11 -6.16 4.55 -0.89
N ILE A 12 -5.48 5.52 -0.29
CA ILE A 12 -4.14 5.33 0.28
C ILE A 12 -4.17 4.34 1.44
N PHE A 13 -5.18 4.45 2.32
CA PHE A 13 -5.36 3.52 3.43
C PHE A 13 -5.64 2.09 2.95
N MET A 14 -6.56 1.92 1.99
CA MET A 14 -6.83 0.63 1.38
C MET A 14 -5.60 0.04 0.69
N GLY A 15 -4.83 0.88 0.00
CA GLY A 15 -3.59 0.47 -0.67
C GLY A 15 -2.53 0.00 0.32
N ALA A 16 -2.31 0.77 1.40
CA ALA A 16 -1.39 0.40 2.46
C ALA A 16 -1.79 -0.92 3.13
N LEU A 17 -3.06 -1.08 3.52
CA LEU A 17 -3.58 -2.33 4.08
C LEU A 17 -3.44 -3.49 3.10
N GLY A 18 -3.86 -3.31 1.85
CA GLY A 18 -3.78 -4.34 0.82
C GLY A 18 -2.35 -4.80 0.59
N GLN A 19 -1.40 -3.87 0.48
CA GLN A 19 0.02 -4.17 0.32
C GLN A 19 0.61 -4.89 1.54
N THR A 20 0.23 -4.51 2.76
CA THR A 20 0.69 -5.20 3.97
C THR A 20 0.13 -6.61 4.08
N ILE A 21 -1.14 -6.83 3.69
CA ILE A 21 -1.73 -8.18 3.65
C ILE A 21 -1.10 -9.02 2.54
N LEU A 22 -0.83 -8.43 1.36
CA LEU A 22 -0.06 -9.10 0.31
C LEU A 22 1.30 -9.56 0.83
N LYS A 23 1.98 -8.76 1.66
CA LYS A 23 3.25 -9.15 2.30
C LYS A 23 3.07 -10.34 3.25
N LEU A 24 1.98 -10.40 4.03
CA LEU A 24 1.65 -11.58 4.86
C LEU A 24 1.51 -12.84 4.00
N GLY A 25 0.78 -12.75 2.89
CA GLY A 25 0.61 -13.86 1.95
C GLY A 25 1.89 -14.27 1.23
N ALA A 26 2.67 -13.28 0.79
CA ALA A 26 3.94 -13.51 0.09
C ALA A 26 4.96 -14.26 0.96
N ASN A 27 4.99 -13.98 2.27
CA ASN A 27 5.85 -14.70 3.21
C ASN A 27 5.49 -16.21 3.32
N LYS A 28 4.31 -16.63 2.86
CA LYS A 28 3.87 -18.04 2.84
C LYS A 28 4.17 -18.78 1.54
N LEU A 29 4.58 -18.07 0.48
CA LEU A 29 4.80 -18.67 -0.86
C LEU A 29 6.00 -19.62 -0.93
N GLY A 30 6.91 -19.60 0.06
CA GLY A 30 8.07 -20.49 0.09
C GLY A 30 8.95 -20.33 -1.15
N THR A 31 9.19 -21.43 -1.88
CA THR A 31 9.95 -21.41 -3.14
C THR A 31 9.10 -20.81 -4.26
N PHE A 32 9.30 -19.53 -4.55
CA PHE A 32 8.66 -18.80 -5.63
C PHE A 32 9.71 -18.38 -6.66
N SER A 33 9.61 -18.87 -7.91
CA SER A 33 10.64 -18.63 -8.93
C SER A 33 10.15 -18.01 -10.22
N LEU A 34 8.83 -18.03 -10.50
CA LEU A 34 8.22 -17.50 -11.73
C LEU A 34 8.92 -17.99 -13.02
N SER A 35 9.49 -19.18 -12.99
CA SER A 35 10.10 -19.80 -14.17
C SER A 35 9.01 -20.35 -15.08
N LEU A 36 9.27 -20.43 -16.40
CA LEU A 36 8.33 -21.06 -17.35
C LEU A 36 7.92 -22.48 -16.94
N ARG A 37 8.78 -23.23 -16.25
CA ARG A 37 8.48 -24.58 -15.74
C ARG A 37 7.62 -24.58 -14.49
N THR A 38 7.75 -23.58 -13.63
CA THR A 38 7.02 -23.51 -12.35
C THR A 38 5.82 -22.58 -12.40
N LEU A 39 5.61 -21.84 -13.50
CA LEU A 39 4.59 -20.80 -13.61
C LEU A 39 3.19 -21.28 -13.19
N MET A 40 2.75 -22.44 -13.70
CA MET A 40 1.45 -22.99 -13.33
C MET A 40 1.35 -23.30 -11.83
N LYS A 41 2.41 -23.88 -11.25
CA LYS A 41 2.47 -24.19 -9.81
C LYS A 41 2.49 -22.91 -8.97
N ASP A 42 3.26 -21.91 -9.39
CA ASP A 42 3.41 -20.63 -8.71
C ASP A 42 2.09 -19.84 -8.72
N VAL A 43 1.36 -19.85 -9.85
CA VAL A 43 0.02 -19.25 -9.97
C VAL A 43 -0.98 -19.97 -9.06
N VAL A 44 -1.01 -21.30 -9.07
CA VAL A 44 -1.90 -22.06 -8.17
C VAL A 44 -1.56 -21.76 -6.71
N ASN A 45 -0.28 -21.74 -6.33
CA ASN A 45 0.15 -21.40 -4.98
C ASN A 45 -0.25 -19.98 -4.57
N ILE A 46 -0.21 -19.01 -5.48
CA ILE A 46 -0.71 -17.65 -5.23
C ILE A 46 -2.21 -17.67 -4.92
N LEU A 47 -2.99 -18.41 -5.73
CA LEU A 47 -4.44 -18.46 -5.60
C LEU A 47 -4.92 -19.25 -4.38
N THR A 48 -4.10 -20.14 -3.81
CA THR A 48 -4.45 -20.91 -2.62
C THR A 48 -4.19 -20.17 -1.30
N ILE A 49 -3.48 -19.04 -1.32
CA ILE A 49 -3.17 -18.24 -0.12
C ILE A 49 -4.23 -17.13 0.04
N PRO A 50 -5.11 -17.21 1.06
CA PRO A 50 -6.21 -16.26 1.22
C PRO A 50 -5.73 -14.82 1.42
N GLU A 51 -4.61 -14.61 2.11
CA GLU A 51 -4.03 -13.29 2.30
C GLU A 51 -3.67 -12.63 0.97
N ILE A 52 -3.18 -13.40 -0.02
CA ILE A 52 -2.86 -12.82 -1.33
C ILE A 52 -4.14 -12.37 -2.03
N LEU A 53 -5.22 -13.16 -1.96
CA LEU A 53 -6.50 -12.79 -2.54
C LEU A 53 -7.13 -11.56 -1.86
N ILE A 54 -7.13 -11.51 -0.54
CA ILE A 54 -7.65 -10.37 0.24
C ILE A 54 -6.81 -9.11 -0.06
N GLY A 55 -5.49 -9.26 -0.03
CA GLY A 55 -4.57 -8.18 -0.36
C GLY A 55 -4.77 -7.66 -1.79
N LEU A 56 -5.00 -8.56 -2.75
CA LEU A 56 -5.28 -8.22 -4.15
C LEU A 56 -6.59 -7.43 -4.28
N VAL A 57 -7.66 -7.85 -3.60
CA VAL A 57 -8.95 -7.15 -3.63
C VAL A 57 -8.82 -5.75 -3.02
N LEU A 58 -8.14 -5.61 -1.89
CA LEU A 58 -7.95 -4.32 -1.22
C LEU A 58 -7.04 -3.38 -2.03
N PHE A 59 -5.91 -3.89 -2.51
CA PHE A 59 -4.96 -3.12 -3.31
C PHE A 59 -5.54 -2.75 -4.68
N GLY A 60 -6.23 -3.69 -5.33
CA GLY A 60 -6.97 -3.46 -6.56
C GLY A 60 -8.11 -2.46 -6.38
N GLY A 61 -8.87 -2.55 -5.27
CA GLY A 61 -9.90 -1.58 -4.92
C GLY A 61 -9.33 -0.18 -4.69
N SER A 62 -8.19 -0.09 -3.99
CA SER A 62 -7.41 1.15 -3.86
C SER A 62 -7.03 1.72 -5.22
N PHE A 63 -6.53 0.89 -6.14
CA PHE A 63 -6.19 1.31 -7.50
C PHE A 63 -7.41 1.89 -8.24
N LEU A 64 -8.58 1.27 -8.15
CA LEU A 64 -9.80 1.78 -8.77
C LEU A 64 -10.22 3.14 -8.19
N LEU A 65 -10.13 3.31 -6.87
CA LEU A 65 -10.38 4.61 -6.22
C LEU A 65 -9.34 5.64 -6.64
N TRP A 66 -8.08 5.26 -6.76
CA TRP A 66 -7.01 6.15 -7.22
C TRP A 66 -7.26 6.62 -8.65
N VAL A 67 -7.64 5.73 -9.58
CA VAL A 67 -8.04 6.11 -10.94
C VAL A 67 -9.19 7.13 -10.90
N LYS A 68 -10.19 6.92 -10.05
CA LYS A 68 -11.30 7.87 -9.87
C LYS A 68 -10.81 9.24 -9.36
N VAL A 69 -9.91 9.26 -8.38
CA VAL A 69 -9.29 10.50 -7.88
C VAL A 69 -8.61 11.26 -9.00
N LEU A 70 -7.84 10.58 -9.85
CA LEU A 70 -7.12 11.18 -10.97
C LEU A 70 -8.05 11.79 -12.03
N THR A 71 -9.31 11.36 -12.12
CA THR A 71 -10.29 12.00 -13.02
C THR A 71 -10.80 13.36 -12.53
N LYS A 72 -10.58 13.69 -11.25
CA LYS A 72 -11.17 14.87 -10.60
C LYS A 72 -10.15 15.81 -9.95
N SER A 73 -8.96 15.31 -9.65
CA SER A 73 -7.92 16.03 -8.91
C SER A 73 -6.66 16.15 -9.75
N ASP A 74 -6.00 17.29 -9.65
CA ASP A 74 -4.67 17.46 -10.23
C ASP A 74 -3.71 16.47 -9.61
N LEU A 75 -2.94 15.78 -10.44
CA LEU A 75 -1.96 14.80 -9.99
C LEU A 75 -0.94 15.43 -9.03
N SER A 76 -0.51 16.66 -9.29
CA SER A 76 0.43 17.39 -8.42
C SER A 76 -0.11 17.68 -7.03
N TYR A 77 -1.43 17.74 -6.85
CA TYR A 77 -2.10 17.90 -5.57
C TYR A 77 -2.30 16.55 -4.86
N ALA A 78 -2.84 15.55 -5.57
CA ALA A 78 -3.16 14.26 -4.96
C ALA A 78 -1.92 13.38 -4.70
N TYR A 79 -0.94 13.39 -5.60
CA TYR A 79 0.21 12.47 -5.54
C TYR A 79 1.09 12.64 -4.28
N PRO A 80 1.36 13.86 -3.77
CA PRO A 80 2.02 14.02 -2.48
C PRO A 80 1.35 13.23 -1.34
N MET A 81 0.02 13.14 -1.32
CA MET A 81 -0.69 12.41 -0.27
C MET A 81 -0.40 10.90 -0.30
N VAL A 82 -0.06 10.32 -1.45
CA VAL A 82 0.33 8.90 -1.57
C VAL A 82 1.49 8.56 -0.64
N SER A 83 2.36 9.52 -0.34
CA SER A 83 3.47 9.33 0.60
C SER A 83 3.02 9.03 2.04
N LEU A 84 1.79 9.41 2.43
CA LEU A 84 1.17 8.97 3.69
C LEU A 84 0.98 7.45 3.73
N GLY A 85 0.89 6.79 2.58
CA GLY A 85 0.91 5.34 2.47
C GLY A 85 2.18 4.72 3.05
N TYR A 86 3.35 5.36 2.88
CA TYR A 86 4.60 4.90 3.51
C TYR A 86 4.51 4.96 5.04
N VAL A 87 3.89 6.01 5.58
CA VAL A 87 3.67 6.16 7.03
C VAL A 87 2.78 5.04 7.54
N LEU A 88 1.66 4.78 6.85
CA LEU A 88 0.74 3.70 7.21
C LEU A 88 1.41 2.33 7.13
N VAL A 89 2.13 2.03 6.05
CA VAL A 89 2.86 0.76 5.90
C VAL A 89 3.91 0.61 7.01
N ALA A 90 4.66 1.65 7.35
CA ALA A 90 5.65 1.58 8.42
C ALA A 90 5.03 1.27 9.79
N LEU A 91 3.86 1.87 10.09
CA LEU A 91 3.10 1.60 11.31
C LEU A 91 2.55 0.17 11.32
N LEU A 92 1.92 -0.26 10.21
CA LEU A 92 1.39 -1.61 10.06
C LEU A 92 2.50 -2.66 10.13
N SER A 93 3.66 -2.41 9.52
CA SER A 93 4.81 -3.32 9.56
C SER A 93 5.38 -3.48 10.97
N LYS A 94 5.38 -2.42 11.78
CA LYS A 94 5.76 -2.53 13.20
C LYS A 94 4.82 -3.48 13.94
N VAL A 95 3.51 -3.37 13.72
CA VAL A 95 2.50 -4.16 14.43
C VAL A 95 2.44 -5.61 13.93
N LEU A 96 2.47 -5.82 12.61
CA LEU A 96 2.23 -7.11 11.98
C LEU A 96 3.50 -7.95 11.79
N PHE A 97 4.65 -7.31 11.61
CA PHE A 97 5.93 -8.00 11.36
C PHE A 97 6.96 -7.78 12.47
N ASN A 98 6.61 -7.04 13.53
CA ASN A 98 7.55 -6.65 14.59
C ASN A 98 8.83 -5.98 14.05
N GLU A 99 8.71 -5.27 12.92
CA GLU A 99 9.85 -4.55 12.36
C GLU A 99 10.30 -3.42 13.30
N PRO A 100 11.62 -3.22 13.48
CA PRO A 100 12.13 -2.17 14.34
C PRO A 100 11.70 -0.79 13.80
N PHE A 101 11.15 0.00 14.71
CA PHE A 101 10.78 1.39 14.47
C PHE A 101 11.94 2.28 14.91
N THR A 102 12.96 2.35 14.07
CA THR A 102 14.22 3.06 14.36
C THR A 102 14.03 4.57 14.37
N LEU A 103 14.95 5.28 15.04
CA LEU A 103 14.94 6.74 15.07
C LEU A 103 15.01 7.34 13.66
N ASN A 104 15.75 6.70 12.75
CA ASN A 104 15.83 7.11 11.33
C ASN A 104 14.46 6.98 10.62
N LYS A 105 13.70 5.90 10.86
CA LYS A 105 12.34 5.73 10.31
C LYS A 105 11.42 6.84 10.84
N ILE A 106 11.49 7.15 12.13
CA ILE A 106 10.68 8.20 12.76
C ILE A 106 11.00 9.57 12.14
N ALA A 107 12.28 9.91 12.04
CA ALA A 107 12.73 11.17 11.42
C ALA A 107 12.25 11.28 9.96
N GLY A 108 12.41 10.22 9.17
CA GLY A 108 11.92 10.18 7.80
C GLY A 108 10.41 10.35 7.69
N ILE A 109 9.63 9.69 8.55
CA ILE A 109 8.17 9.85 8.62
C ILE A 109 7.80 11.30 8.94
N ALA A 110 8.47 11.93 9.92
CA ALA A 110 8.21 13.32 10.27
C ALA A 110 8.48 14.27 9.08
N MET A 111 9.54 14.02 8.30
CA MET A 111 9.85 14.78 7.09
C MET A 111 8.80 14.57 5.99
N ILE A 112 8.34 13.33 5.77
CA ILE A 112 7.26 13.02 4.81
C ILE A 112 5.99 13.79 5.18
N VAL A 113 5.53 13.67 6.43
CA VAL A 113 4.30 14.33 6.90
C VAL A 113 4.41 15.85 6.75
N SER A 114 5.56 16.42 7.12
CA SER A 114 5.80 17.86 6.97
C SER A 114 5.79 18.30 5.50
N GLY A 115 6.42 17.53 4.62
CA GLY A 115 6.42 17.81 3.17
C GLY A 115 5.01 17.76 2.57
N VAL A 116 4.21 16.74 2.93
CA VAL A 116 2.80 16.65 2.52
C VAL A 116 2.01 17.85 3.01
N PHE A 117 2.18 18.26 4.27
CA PHE A 117 1.50 19.42 4.82
C PHE A 117 1.84 20.71 4.07
N ILE A 118 3.12 20.94 3.75
CA ILE A 118 3.56 22.14 3.02
C ILE A 118 2.98 22.16 1.60
N LEU A 119 2.94 21.01 0.91
CA LEU A 119 2.46 20.91 -0.47
C LEU A 119 0.93 21.00 -0.59
N ASN A 120 0.19 20.69 0.47
CA ASN A 120 -1.28 20.63 0.46
C ASN A 120 -1.95 21.76 1.27
N ARG A 121 -1.19 22.80 1.62
CA ARG A 121 -1.70 24.04 2.20
C ARG A 121 -2.10 25.03 1.13
#